data_AF-A0A0S8K7H9-F1
#
_entry.id   AF-A0A0S8K7H9-F1
#
_cell.length_a   1.000
_cell.length_b   1.000
_cell.length_c   1.000
_cell.angle_alpha   90.00
_cell.angle_beta   90.00
_cell.angle_gamma   90.00
#
_symmetry.space_group_name_H-M   'P 1'
#
loop_
_entity.id
_entity.type
_entity.pdbx_description
1 polymer ?
#
loop_
_entity_poly.entity_id
_entity_poly.type
_entity_poly.pdbx_seq_one_letter_code
_entity_poly.pdbx_strand_id
1 'polypeptide(L)'
;MRQMKRIPLPISLMILTLMIPLLIAGCEDKVNPISPHWRTWKNGDTVPGYVLAQPSGSRADVEAKAQMWDNYWALELAVDLNTGNNDDNIFTLGEDVVFSLYISNESNDIWNGVHLIHLVYKFPDYFPCEWAPDTVSVFDLKAWDIESPTIDGDGSDVIWQTLQHNEVKWETKLEMSGVSGDNGLNEAFLIAAHDSSKIYFKLAWPDPNATADMAKDMWHYDGHTKWSRGSEEEDMVMFLFPTEQAPTDWEILGGATFFPGEEHPADGWVNVWRWHAGLTNPMGWADDLLATASGLEEDEGVSGYWENDDSAKFYPPFVQDPTIEPSSGWEVLLESEAIAFEETLRP
;
A
#
# COMPACT_ATOMS: atom_id res chain seq x y z
N MET A 1 -11.31 -103.28 -21.55
CA MET A 1 -12.19 -103.26 -22.74
C MET A 1 -12.82 -101.87 -22.80
N ARG A 2 -12.74 -101.03 -23.83
CA ARG A 2 -12.58 -101.19 -25.27
C ARG A 2 -11.92 -99.91 -25.84
N GLN A 3 -11.31 -100.07 -27.00
CA GLN A 3 -10.42 -99.14 -27.70
C GLN A 3 -11.09 -97.95 -28.42
N MET A 4 -10.24 -96.92 -28.64
CA MET A 4 -9.99 -96.09 -29.84
C MET A 4 -11.13 -95.38 -30.59
N LYS A 5 -10.89 -94.09 -30.91
CA LYS A 5 -10.77 -93.64 -32.32
C LYS A 5 -10.00 -92.31 -32.47
N ARG A 6 -9.29 -92.21 -33.60
CA ARG A 6 -8.39 -91.16 -34.10
C ARG A 6 -9.12 -90.21 -35.08
N ILE A 7 -8.80 -88.90 -35.03
CA ILE A 7 -8.47 -87.91 -36.13
C ILE A 7 -9.63 -87.51 -37.12
N PRO A 8 -9.70 -86.30 -37.80
CA PRO A 8 -8.80 -85.12 -37.94
C PRO A 8 -9.41 -83.69 -37.72
N LEU A 9 -8.51 -82.70 -37.81
CA LEU A 9 -8.65 -81.22 -37.89
C LEU A 9 -9.65 -80.68 -38.93
N PRO A 10 -9.99 -79.37 -38.83
CA PRO A 10 -9.60 -78.49 -39.93
C PRO A 10 -8.83 -77.24 -39.51
N ILE A 11 -7.92 -76.92 -40.42
CA ILE A 11 -7.20 -75.67 -40.65
C ILE A 11 -8.20 -74.51 -40.78
N SER A 12 -7.98 -73.40 -40.08
CA SER A 12 -8.10 -72.08 -40.71
C SER A 12 -7.50 -70.94 -39.86
N LEU A 13 -6.67 -70.15 -40.54
CA LEU A 13 -6.43 -68.72 -40.36
C LEU A 13 -5.71 -68.24 -39.09
N MET A 14 -4.38 -68.30 -39.19
CA MET A 14 -3.46 -67.46 -38.42
C MET A 14 -3.55 -66.02 -38.96
N ILE A 15 -4.37 -65.17 -38.33
CA ILE A 15 -4.27 -63.71 -38.50
C ILE A 15 -3.22 -63.24 -37.49
N LEU A 16 -2.02 -62.97 -38.02
CA LEU A 16 -0.96 -62.27 -37.31
C LEU A 16 -1.41 -60.81 -37.14
N THR A 17 -2.16 -60.52 -36.07
CA THR A 17 -2.42 -59.14 -35.69
C THR A 17 -1.12 -58.57 -35.13
N LEU A 18 -0.37 -57.87 -35.98
CA LEU A 18 0.65 -56.93 -35.54
C LEU A 18 -0.03 -55.98 -34.55
N MET A 19 0.18 -56.19 -33.24
CA MET A 19 -0.05 -55.13 -32.28
C MET A 19 1.05 -54.10 -32.49
N ILE A 20 0.82 -53.19 -33.44
CA ILE A 20 1.42 -51.87 -33.37
C ILE A 20 0.81 -51.28 -32.10
N PRO A 21 1.59 -51.01 -31.04
CA PRO A 21 1.09 -50.16 -29.99
C PRO A 21 0.78 -48.85 -30.70
N LEU A 22 -0.51 -48.54 -30.84
CA LEU A 22 -0.95 -47.20 -31.12
C LEU A 22 -0.44 -46.41 -29.92
N LEU A 23 0.73 -45.82 -30.10
CA LEU A 23 1.18 -44.72 -29.29
C LEU A 23 0.08 -43.69 -29.48
N ILE A 24 -0.90 -43.69 -28.58
CA ILE A 24 -1.62 -42.48 -28.26
C ILE A 24 -0.48 -41.61 -27.77
N ALA A 25 0.10 -40.83 -28.70
CA ALA A 25 0.75 -39.61 -28.34
C ALA A 25 -0.26 -38.97 -27.40
N GLY A 26 0.09 -38.92 -26.10
CA GLY A 26 -0.57 -37.98 -25.23
C GLY A 26 -0.61 -36.70 -26.03
N CYS A 27 -1.79 -36.08 -26.06
CA CYS A 27 -1.80 -34.66 -26.27
C CYS A 27 -0.88 -34.14 -25.15
N GLU A 28 0.41 -33.95 -25.45
CA GLU A 28 1.24 -33.10 -24.64
C GLU A 28 0.42 -31.82 -24.60
N ASP A 29 -0.08 -31.47 -23.42
CA ASP A 29 -0.45 -30.11 -23.11
C ASP A 29 0.83 -29.28 -23.27
N LYS A 30 1.22 -29.01 -24.53
CA LYS A 30 2.17 -27.97 -24.90
C LYS A 30 1.40 -26.66 -24.90
N VAL A 31 0.82 -26.32 -23.76
CA VAL A 31 0.82 -24.91 -23.41
C VAL A 31 2.29 -24.66 -23.06
N ASN A 32 3.03 -24.11 -24.03
CA ASN A 32 4.40 -23.69 -23.77
C ASN A 32 4.34 -22.81 -22.50
N PRO A 33 5.19 -23.07 -21.49
CA PRO A 33 5.11 -22.39 -20.21
C PRO A 33 5.18 -20.89 -20.48
N ILE A 34 4.24 -20.14 -19.92
CA ILE A 34 4.20 -18.68 -19.95
C ILE A 34 5.45 -18.21 -19.21
N SER A 35 6.60 -18.26 -19.86
CA SER A 35 7.93 -17.97 -19.35
C SER A 35 8.69 -17.16 -20.40
N PRO A 36 9.27 -16.02 -20.00
CA PRO A 36 10.12 -15.24 -20.85
C PRO A 36 11.23 -16.05 -21.52
N HIS A 37 11.69 -15.59 -22.68
CA HIS A 37 12.90 -16.14 -23.30
C HIS A 37 14.14 -15.95 -22.41
N TRP A 38 14.15 -14.92 -21.55
CA TRP A 38 15.26 -14.56 -20.67
C TRP A 38 15.21 -15.24 -19.30
N ARG A 39 14.08 -15.83 -18.90
CA ARG A 39 13.87 -16.44 -17.57
C ARG A 39 12.87 -17.58 -17.63
N THR A 40 13.17 -18.65 -16.89
CA THR A 40 12.17 -19.65 -16.53
C THR A 40 11.57 -19.31 -15.18
N TRP A 41 10.24 -19.14 -15.11
CA TRP A 41 9.55 -18.96 -13.84
C TRP A 41 9.56 -20.25 -13.02
N LYS A 42 9.58 -20.12 -11.70
CA LYS A 42 9.55 -21.21 -10.72
C LYS A 42 8.35 -21.04 -9.80
N ASN A 43 7.91 -22.15 -9.22
CA ASN A 43 6.85 -22.12 -8.22
C ASN A 43 7.19 -21.12 -7.10
N GLY A 44 6.26 -20.21 -6.81
CA GLY A 44 6.43 -19.15 -5.82
C GLY A 44 7.12 -17.89 -6.32
N ASP A 45 7.48 -17.81 -7.61
CA ASP A 45 7.89 -16.54 -8.19
C ASP A 45 6.70 -15.56 -8.23
N THR A 46 7.00 -14.30 -7.98
CA THR A 46 5.99 -13.23 -7.94
C THR A 46 6.23 -12.14 -9.00
N VAL A 47 5.16 -11.40 -9.32
CA VAL A 47 5.17 -10.16 -10.12
C VAL A 47 4.28 -9.13 -9.40
N PRO A 48 4.68 -7.85 -9.34
CA PRO A 48 3.87 -6.81 -8.70
C PRO A 48 2.44 -6.74 -9.21
N GLY A 49 1.52 -6.59 -8.26
CA GLY A 49 0.09 -6.52 -8.51
C GLY A 49 -0.37 -5.19 -9.09
N TYR A 50 0.47 -4.17 -9.03
CA TYR A 50 0.21 -2.82 -9.49
C TYR A 50 1.40 -2.30 -10.30
N VAL A 51 1.13 -1.35 -11.19
CA VAL A 51 2.16 -0.57 -11.87
C VAL A 51 2.07 0.86 -11.38
N LEU A 52 3.21 1.45 -11.04
CA LEU A 52 3.31 2.78 -10.46
C LEU A 52 3.79 3.81 -11.49
N ALA A 53 3.23 5.02 -11.45
CA ALA A 53 3.66 6.16 -12.24
C ALA A 53 3.55 7.45 -11.41
N GLN A 54 4.11 8.53 -11.96
CA GLN A 54 4.05 9.83 -11.29
C GLN A 54 2.61 10.33 -11.20
N PRO A 55 2.06 10.57 -9.99
CA PRO A 55 0.73 11.16 -9.85
C PRO A 55 0.75 12.63 -10.27
N SER A 56 -0.44 13.21 -10.50
CA SER A 56 -0.56 14.64 -10.82
C SER A 56 -1.96 15.18 -10.52
N GLY A 57 -2.08 16.51 -10.46
CA GLY A 57 -3.33 17.19 -10.09
C GLY A 57 -3.48 17.28 -8.57
N SER A 58 -4.71 17.52 -8.10
CA SER A 58 -5.06 17.54 -6.67
C SER A 58 -4.63 16.24 -5.98
N ARG A 59 -4.71 15.13 -6.72
CA ARG A 59 -4.25 13.81 -6.31
C ARG A 59 -2.80 13.73 -5.80
N ALA A 60 -1.96 14.71 -6.15
CA ALA A 60 -0.55 14.78 -5.81
C ALA A 60 -0.22 16.05 -5.01
N ASP A 61 -1.11 16.51 -4.13
CA ASP A 61 -0.82 17.69 -3.30
C ASP A 61 -0.02 17.36 -2.03
N VAL A 62 -0.02 16.08 -1.64
CA VAL A 62 0.65 15.60 -0.42
C VAL A 62 1.97 14.92 -0.77
N GLU A 63 3.07 15.65 -0.62
CA GLU A 63 4.41 15.07 -0.68
C GLU A 63 4.58 14.14 0.52
N ALA A 64 4.99 12.89 0.30
CA ALA A 64 5.14 11.93 1.39
C ALA A 64 6.23 10.90 1.11
N LYS A 65 7.09 10.69 2.10
CA LYS A 65 8.14 9.67 2.01
C LYS A 65 8.39 9.06 3.37
N ALA A 66 8.56 7.74 3.40
CA ALA A 66 8.96 7.03 4.59
C ALA A 66 10.15 6.11 4.35
N GLN A 67 10.96 5.98 5.40
CA GLN A 67 11.99 4.95 5.50
C GLN A 67 11.84 4.20 6.81
N MET A 68 12.34 2.97 6.82
CA MET A 68 12.38 2.17 8.02
C MET A 68 13.71 2.37 8.75
N TRP A 69 13.65 2.70 10.04
CA TRP A 69 14.80 2.96 10.89
C TRP A 69 14.64 2.26 12.25
N ASP A 70 15.56 1.37 12.60
CA ASP A 70 15.57 0.65 13.88
C ASP A 70 14.22 -0.03 14.24
N ASN A 71 13.58 -0.69 13.27
CA ASN A 71 12.24 -1.31 13.39
C ASN A 71 11.10 -0.31 13.63
N TYR A 72 11.26 0.92 13.14
CA TYR A 72 10.19 1.91 13.06
C TYR A 72 10.04 2.36 11.62
N TRP A 73 8.82 2.65 11.21
CA TRP A 73 8.63 3.59 10.10
C TRP A 73 8.88 5.00 10.58
N ALA A 74 9.51 5.81 9.72
CA ALA A 74 9.57 7.26 9.83
C ALA A 74 8.98 7.85 8.56
N LEU A 75 7.72 8.24 8.62
CA LEU A 75 6.98 8.88 7.53
C LEU A 75 7.02 10.39 7.71
N GLU A 76 7.40 11.09 6.65
CA GLU A 76 7.35 12.53 6.53
C GLU A 76 6.29 12.93 5.51
N LEU A 77 5.52 13.96 5.82
CA LEU A 77 4.55 14.55 4.90
C LEU A 77 4.74 16.06 4.83
N ALA A 78 4.50 16.64 3.65
CA ALA A 78 4.34 18.06 3.46
C ALA A 78 3.18 18.38 2.53
N VAL A 79 2.39 19.38 2.89
CA VAL A 79 1.32 19.92 2.05
C VAL A 79 1.32 21.43 2.14
N ASP A 80 0.91 22.10 1.06
CA ASP A 80 0.68 23.54 1.08
C ASP A 80 -0.44 23.88 2.07
N LEU A 81 -0.29 24.98 2.81
CA LEU A 81 -1.32 25.47 3.74
C LEU A 81 -2.65 25.78 3.03
N ASN A 82 -2.58 26.02 1.72
CA ASN A 82 -3.72 26.20 0.84
C ASN A 82 -3.32 25.72 -0.57
N THR A 83 -3.78 24.53 -0.93
CA THR A 83 -3.58 23.89 -2.26
C THR A 83 -4.33 24.65 -3.37
N GLY A 84 -5.45 25.29 -3.01
CA GLY A 84 -6.33 26.01 -3.93
C GLY A 84 -7.44 25.15 -4.54
N ASN A 85 -7.51 23.86 -4.19
CA ASN A 85 -8.63 22.99 -4.57
C ASN A 85 -9.77 23.10 -3.55
N ASN A 86 -11.00 22.78 -3.97
CA ASN A 86 -12.20 22.97 -3.14
C ASN A 86 -12.54 21.75 -2.27
N ASP A 87 -11.88 20.64 -2.59
CA ASP A 87 -11.85 19.34 -1.96
C ASP A 87 -10.83 19.26 -0.81
N ASP A 88 -10.05 20.33 -0.60
CA ASP A 88 -8.98 20.33 0.40
C ASP A 88 -9.27 21.23 1.58
N ASN A 89 -8.75 20.81 2.74
CA ASN A 89 -8.71 21.65 3.92
C ASN A 89 -7.68 22.78 3.74
N ILE A 90 -8.09 24.01 4.07
CA ILE A 90 -7.18 25.15 4.19
C ILE A 90 -6.67 25.22 5.63
N PHE A 91 -5.34 25.14 5.81
CA PHE A 91 -4.67 25.24 7.10
C PHE A 91 -4.35 26.69 7.43
N THR A 92 -5.27 27.35 8.14
CA THR A 92 -5.08 28.72 8.59
C THR A 92 -4.19 28.77 9.84
N LEU A 93 -3.01 29.39 9.73
CA LEU A 93 -2.09 29.55 10.86
C LEU A 93 -2.78 30.24 12.06
N GLY A 94 -2.70 29.59 13.22
CA GLY A 94 -3.25 30.12 14.47
C GLY A 94 -4.70 29.71 14.76
N GLU A 95 -5.33 28.96 13.87
CA GLU A 95 -6.60 28.25 14.09
C GLU A 95 -6.33 26.80 14.47
N ASP A 96 -7.17 26.21 15.33
CA ASP A 96 -7.03 24.81 15.70
C ASP A 96 -7.42 23.94 14.51
N VAL A 97 -6.63 22.91 14.24
CA VAL A 97 -6.93 21.90 13.21
C VAL A 97 -7.16 20.57 13.91
N VAL A 98 -8.15 19.82 13.47
CA VAL A 98 -8.44 18.48 14.01
C VAL A 98 -8.36 17.45 12.90
N PHE A 99 -7.90 16.25 13.24
CA PHE A 99 -7.86 15.13 12.31
C PHE A 99 -7.89 13.78 13.05
N SER A 100 -8.18 12.71 12.34
CA SER A 100 -8.03 11.33 12.82
C SER A 100 -6.85 10.67 12.12
N LEU A 101 -6.20 9.75 12.82
CA LEU A 101 -5.06 9.01 12.30
C LEU A 101 -5.33 7.52 12.36
N TYR A 102 -5.09 6.83 11.26
CA TYR A 102 -5.16 5.37 11.18
C TYR A 102 -3.83 4.82 10.69
N ILE A 103 -3.40 3.71 11.29
CA ILE A 103 -2.17 3.01 10.91
C ILE A 103 -2.49 1.51 10.83
N SER A 104 -2.22 0.94 9.66
CA SER A 104 -2.16 -0.50 9.45
C SER A 104 -0.70 -0.97 9.47
N ASN A 105 -0.44 -2.04 10.20
CA ASN A 105 0.81 -2.79 10.11
C ASN A 105 0.48 -4.25 9.78
N GLU A 106 0.85 -4.68 8.57
CA GLU A 106 0.41 -5.94 8.00
C GLU A 106 1.05 -7.15 8.69
N SER A 107 2.34 -7.09 9.05
CA SER A 107 3.06 -8.25 9.61
C SER A 107 2.45 -8.84 10.89
N ASN A 108 1.48 -8.16 11.49
CA ASN A 108 0.78 -8.62 12.68
C ASN A 108 -0.75 -8.68 12.52
N ASP A 109 -1.31 -8.43 11.31
CA ASP A 109 -2.76 -8.23 11.07
C ASP A 109 -3.33 -7.17 12.04
N ILE A 110 -2.55 -6.10 12.23
CA ILE A 110 -2.77 -5.09 13.25
C ILE A 110 -3.37 -3.83 12.60
N TRP A 111 -4.59 -3.50 13.02
CA TRP A 111 -5.34 -2.32 12.58
C TRP A 111 -5.62 -1.38 13.76
N ASN A 112 -4.97 -0.21 13.81
CA ASN A 112 -5.18 0.75 14.90
C ASN A 112 -5.53 2.13 14.40
N GLY A 113 -6.27 2.86 15.23
CA GLY A 113 -6.61 4.25 14.99
C GLY A 113 -6.52 5.08 16.26
N VAL A 114 -6.26 6.37 16.06
CA VAL A 114 -6.52 7.44 17.01
C VAL A 114 -7.58 8.33 16.37
N HIS A 115 -8.74 8.41 17.01
CA HIS A 115 -9.93 8.98 16.37
C HIS A 115 -9.97 10.50 16.38
N LEU A 116 -9.30 11.18 17.31
CA LEU A 116 -9.34 12.64 17.34
C LEU A 116 -8.03 13.22 17.87
N ILE A 117 -7.33 13.95 17.02
CA ILE A 117 -6.08 14.64 17.33
C ILE A 117 -6.29 16.14 17.09
N HIS A 118 -5.83 16.96 18.04
CA HIS A 118 -5.89 18.42 17.96
C HIS A 118 -4.51 19.00 17.67
N LEU A 119 -4.34 19.68 16.54
CA LEU A 119 -3.19 20.52 16.24
C LEU A 119 -3.39 21.93 16.80
N VAL A 120 -2.42 22.39 17.59
CA VAL A 120 -2.47 23.70 18.24
C VAL A 120 -1.22 24.50 17.86
N TYR A 121 -1.40 25.61 17.15
CA TYR A 121 -0.33 26.48 16.65
C TYR A 121 0.30 27.40 17.71
N LYS A 122 -0.29 27.48 18.90
CA LYS A 122 0.20 28.34 19.99
C LYS A 122 0.75 27.48 21.10
N PHE A 123 1.89 27.88 21.67
CA PHE A 123 2.34 27.32 22.93
C PHE A 123 1.23 27.51 23.97
N PRO A 124 0.78 26.43 24.64
CA PRO A 124 -0.26 26.54 25.64
C PRO A 124 0.33 27.17 26.90
N ASP A 125 0.39 28.51 26.95
CA ASP A 125 0.71 29.25 28.17
C ASP A 125 -0.39 29.06 29.25
N TYR A 126 -1.47 28.34 28.94
CA TYR A 126 -2.54 28.02 29.87
C TYR A 126 -3.32 26.75 29.44
N PHE A 127 -3.13 25.64 30.16
CA PHE A 127 -4.03 24.48 30.12
C PHE A 127 -5.21 24.69 31.08
N PRO A 128 -6.46 24.69 30.60
CA PRO A 128 -7.58 24.32 31.45
C PRO A 128 -8.25 23.04 30.94
N CYS A 129 -7.49 21.98 30.64
CA CYS A 129 -7.97 20.62 30.90
C CYS A 129 -6.79 19.65 31.02
N GLU A 130 -6.72 19.00 32.18
CA GLU A 130 -5.84 17.87 32.50
C GLU A 130 -6.22 16.57 31.74
N TRP A 131 -6.95 16.68 30.62
CA TRP A 131 -7.75 15.57 30.03
C TRP A 131 -7.79 15.52 28.49
N ALA A 132 -6.91 16.21 27.74
CA ALA A 132 -6.86 16.09 26.29
C ALA A 132 -5.65 15.22 25.86
N PRO A 133 -5.77 13.88 25.85
CA PRO A 133 -4.65 12.97 25.58
C PRO A 133 -4.00 13.08 24.19
N ASP A 134 -4.60 13.77 23.21
CA ASP A 134 -4.12 13.77 21.82
C ASP A 134 -3.99 15.19 21.25
N THR A 135 -3.24 16.06 21.94
CA THR A 135 -2.91 17.41 21.44
C THR A 135 -1.47 17.46 20.95
N VAL A 136 -1.27 17.91 19.72
CA VAL A 136 0.04 18.08 19.09
C VAL A 136 0.30 19.57 18.90
N SER A 137 1.40 20.05 19.45
CA SER A 137 1.83 21.44 19.22
C SER A 137 2.43 21.54 17.82
N VAL A 138 1.99 22.53 17.03
CA VAL A 138 2.56 22.80 15.72
C VAL A 138 3.70 23.81 15.87
N PHE A 139 4.89 23.42 15.43
CA PHE A 139 6.10 24.22 15.60
C PHE A 139 6.31 25.22 14.45
N ASP A 140 6.45 26.51 14.77
CA ASP A 140 6.77 27.57 13.81
C ASP A 140 8.28 27.59 13.49
N LEU A 141 8.65 27.18 12.28
CA LEU A 141 10.05 27.10 11.85
C LEU A 141 10.73 28.46 11.77
N LYS A 142 10.00 29.49 11.35
CA LYS A 142 10.54 30.84 11.22
C LYS A 142 10.83 31.46 12.58
N ALA A 143 10.00 31.18 13.58
CA ALA A 143 10.21 31.68 14.94
C ALA A 143 11.54 31.17 15.55
N TRP A 144 12.09 30.07 15.02
CA TRP A 144 13.29 29.42 15.52
C TRP A 144 14.50 29.48 14.57
N ASP A 145 14.36 30.15 13.41
CA ASP A 145 15.42 30.25 12.39
C ASP A 145 15.92 28.87 11.92
N ILE A 146 14.98 27.93 11.73
CA ILE A 146 15.22 26.55 11.27
C ILE A 146 14.73 26.41 9.83
N GLU A 147 15.49 25.70 8.99
CA GLU A 147 15.11 25.38 7.62
C GLU A 147 14.01 24.30 7.58
N SER A 148 13.17 24.34 6.54
CA SER A 148 12.13 23.32 6.31
C SER A 148 12.75 21.93 6.10
N PRO A 149 12.09 20.84 6.53
CA PRO A 149 12.57 19.48 6.31
C PRO A 149 12.60 19.15 4.82
N THR A 150 13.45 18.19 4.45
CA THR A 150 13.35 17.50 3.17
C THR A 150 12.42 16.31 3.36
N ILE A 151 11.48 16.09 2.45
CA ILE A 151 10.57 14.93 2.52
C ILE A 151 11.25 13.74 1.85
N ASP A 152 12.09 13.04 2.60
CA ASP A 152 12.85 11.89 2.11
C ASP A 152 12.70 10.63 2.99
N GLY A 153 11.94 10.75 4.08
CA GLY A 153 11.71 9.70 5.08
C GLY A 153 12.90 9.52 6.03
N ASP A 154 13.96 10.33 5.91
CA ASP A 154 15.07 10.36 6.85
C ASP A 154 14.71 11.23 8.04
N GLY A 155 14.22 10.57 9.10
CA GLY A 155 13.90 11.23 10.36
C GLY A 155 15.09 11.91 11.07
N SER A 156 16.29 11.88 10.52
CA SER A 156 17.50 12.53 11.03
C SER A 156 17.68 13.99 10.60
N ASP A 157 16.75 14.56 9.84
CA ASP A 157 16.75 15.99 9.54
C ASP A 157 16.91 16.88 10.79
N VAL A 158 17.65 17.99 10.64
CA VAL A 158 18.06 18.86 11.77
C VAL A 158 16.85 19.33 12.57
N ILE A 159 15.75 19.65 11.90
CA ILE A 159 14.48 20.02 12.53
C ILE A 159 13.98 18.91 13.47
N TRP A 160 13.88 17.66 12.99
CA TRP A 160 13.36 16.54 13.78
C TRP A 160 14.27 16.20 14.96
N GLN A 161 15.59 16.29 14.80
CA GLN A 161 16.52 16.11 15.90
C GLN A 161 16.44 17.25 16.92
N THR A 162 16.33 18.50 16.46
CA THR A 162 16.24 19.68 17.33
C THR A 162 14.99 19.61 18.20
N LEU A 163 13.89 19.10 17.65
CA LEU A 163 12.62 18.91 18.36
C LEU A 163 12.64 17.74 19.36
N GLN A 164 13.67 16.90 19.31
CA GLN A 164 13.92 15.80 20.24
C GLN A 164 15.05 16.09 21.26
N HIS A 165 15.88 17.13 21.04
CA HIS A 165 17.07 17.43 21.86
C HIS A 165 16.82 18.50 22.94
N ASN A 166 17.37 18.30 24.15
CA ASN A 166 17.21 19.05 25.42
C ASN A 166 16.07 18.56 26.34
N GLU A 167 15.69 19.36 27.36
CA GLU A 167 14.63 19.05 28.35
C GLU A 167 13.20 19.16 27.78
N VAL A 168 13.04 19.56 26.51
CA VAL A 168 11.74 19.72 25.85
C VAL A 168 11.67 18.78 24.64
N LYS A 169 10.81 17.77 24.73
CA LYS A 169 10.43 16.93 23.59
C LYS A 169 9.14 17.47 23.02
N TRP A 170 9.15 17.85 21.74
CA TRP A 170 7.96 18.30 21.01
C TRP A 170 7.22 17.16 20.31
N GLU A 171 7.82 15.98 20.32
CA GLU A 171 7.18 14.74 19.90
C GLU A 171 6.04 14.40 20.84
N THR A 172 4.82 14.39 20.30
CA THR A 172 3.64 13.91 20.99
C THR A 172 3.56 12.41 20.78
N LYS A 173 3.62 11.66 21.89
CA LYS A 173 3.22 10.26 21.89
C LYS A 173 1.70 10.19 21.78
N LEU A 174 1.22 9.48 20.78
CA LEU A 174 -0.19 9.16 20.56
C LEU A 174 -0.47 7.77 21.14
N GLU A 175 -1.49 7.66 21.99
CA GLU A 175 -1.92 6.37 22.52
C GLU A 175 -2.89 5.74 21.52
N MET A 176 -2.44 4.68 20.86
CA MET A 176 -3.21 4.04 19.79
C MET A 176 -4.15 2.99 20.38
N SER A 177 -5.41 2.99 19.93
CA SER A 177 -6.39 1.97 20.30
C SER A 177 -6.68 1.08 19.09
N GLY A 178 -6.58 -0.24 19.29
CA GLY A 178 -7.00 -1.20 18.27
C GLY A 178 -8.50 -1.07 18.01
N VAL A 179 -8.90 -1.16 16.74
CA VAL A 179 -10.31 -1.10 16.35
C VAL A 179 -11.08 -2.36 16.79
N SER A 180 -10.37 -3.45 17.16
CA SER A 180 -11.00 -4.71 17.59
C SER A 180 -10.12 -5.63 18.45
N GLY A 181 -9.88 -5.32 19.73
CA GLY A 181 -9.43 -6.33 20.71
C GLY A 181 -8.04 -6.98 20.49
N ASP A 182 -7.27 -6.51 19.52
CA ASP A 182 -5.91 -6.97 19.25
C ASP A 182 -4.87 -6.25 20.12
N ASN A 183 -3.74 -6.92 20.38
CA ASN A 183 -2.59 -6.35 21.10
C ASN A 183 -1.76 -5.43 20.17
N GLY A 184 -2.46 -4.55 19.45
CA GLY A 184 -2.00 -3.71 18.35
C GLY A 184 -0.87 -2.73 18.71
N LEU A 185 -0.41 -1.96 17.71
CA LEU A 185 0.43 -0.78 17.92
C LEU A 185 -0.16 0.02 19.09
N ASN A 186 0.60 0.14 20.17
CA ASN A 186 0.14 0.86 21.36
C ASN A 186 0.52 2.34 21.30
N GLU A 187 1.49 2.67 20.45
CA GLU A 187 2.03 4.02 20.36
C GLU A 187 2.46 4.36 18.94
N ALA A 188 2.21 5.61 18.59
CA ALA A 188 2.86 6.32 17.50
C ALA A 188 3.39 7.65 18.03
N PHE A 189 4.31 8.25 17.28
CA PHE A 189 4.97 9.48 17.65
C PHE A 189 4.78 10.48 16.53
N LEU A 190 4.19 11.63 16.86
CA LEU A 190 3.89 12.67 15.88
C LEU A 190 4.58 13.98 16.25
N ILE A 191 5.20 14.58 15.26
CA ILE A 191 5.66 15.96 15.28
C ILE A 191 4.95 16.70 14.15
N ALA A 192 4.47 17.91 14.43
CA ALA A 192 3.93 18.81 13.41
C ALA A 192 4.72 20.13 13.42
N ALA A 193 5.01 20.65 12.24
CA ALA A 193 5.69 21.93 12.05
C ALA A 193 5.10 22.68 10.87
N HIS A 194 5.38 23.98 10.76
CA HIS A 194 4.95 24.76 9.60
C HIS A 194 5.96 25.86 9.27
N ASP A 195 5.97 26.27 8.01
CA ASP A 195 6.54 27.54 7.60
C ASP A 195 5.43 28.51 7.16
N SER A 196 5.74 29.48 6.30
CA SER A 196 4.74 30.44 5.79
C SER A 196 3.87 29.89 4.64
N SER A 197 4.20 28.71 4.13
CA SER A 197 3.64 28.11 2.91
C SER A 197 3.13 26.70 3.11
N LYS A 198 3.79 25.87 3.93
CA LYS A 198 3.48 24.46 4.11
C LYS A 198 3.30 24.10 5.59
N ILE A 199 2.53 23.05 5.81
CA ILE A 199 2.53 22.27 7.06
C ILE A 199 3.26 20.95 6.82
N TYR A 200 3.97 20.49 7.85
CA TYR A 200 4.82 19.33 7.83
C TYR A 200 4.45 18.40 8.98
N PHE A 201 4.49 17.09 8.70
CA PHE A 201 4.30 16.06 9.70
C PHE A 201 5.47 15.08 9.66
N LYS A 202 5.92 14.64 10.83
CA LYS A 202 6.74 13.43 10.97
C LYS A 202 6.00 12.47 11.88
N LEU A 203 5.59 11.35 11.32
CA LEU A 203 4.94 10.25 12.01
C LEU A 203 5.92 9.08 12.12
N ALA A 204 6.06 8.51 13.32
CA ALA A 204 6.81 7.28 13.52
C ALA A 204 6.01 6.26 14.32
N TRP A 205 6.03 5.00 13.89
CA TRP A 205 5.39 3.89 14.59
C TRP A 205 6.28 2.64 14.49
N PRO A 206 6.25 1.75 15.49
CA PRO A 206 7.07 0.55 15.45
C PRO A 206 6.54 -0.42 14.40
N ASP A 207 7.44 -1.05 13.66
CA ASP A 207 7.21 -2.28 12.92
C ASP A 207 8.13 -3.35 13.52
N PRO A 208 7.69 -4.09 14.56
CA PRO A 208 8.58 -4.94 15.36
C PRO A 208 9.30 -6.03 14.57
N ASN A 209 8.73 -6.45 13.44
CA ASN A 209 9.31 -7.46 12.56
C ASN A 209 10.17 -6.86 11.45
N ALA A 210 10.18 -5.53 11.30
CA ALA A 210 10.91 -4.79 10.28
C ALA A 210 10.67 -5.38 8.88
N THR A 211 9.41 -5.67 8.60
CA THR A 211 8.95 -6.26 7.35
C THR A 211 8.72 -5.19 6.31
N ALA A 212 8.36 -3.97 6.72
CA ALA A 212 7.87 -2.86 5.90
C ALA A 212 6.59 -3.18 5.10
N ASP A 213 6.39 -4.44 4.70
CA ASP A 213 5.22 -4.96 4.00
C ASP A 213 4.84 -4.06 2.82
N MET A 214 5.62 -4.14 1.75
CA MET A 214 5.43 -3.33 0.53
C MET A 214 4.66 -4.06 -0.58
N ALA A 215 4.32 -5.34 -0.37
CA ALA A 215 3.70 -6.16 -1.41
C ALA A 215 2.18 -5.97 -1.40
N LYS A 216 1.59 -5.61 -2.55
CA LYS A 216 0.14 -5.50 -2.71
C LYS A 216 -0.37 -6.39 -3.84
N ASP A 217 -1.26 -7.32 -3.51
CA ASP A 217 -1.95 -8.24 -4.43
C ASP A 217 -1.05 -8.84 -5.53
N MET A 218 0.09 -9.39 -5.12
CA MET A 218 1.11 -9.86 -6.03
C MET A 218 0.56 -10.97 -6.93
N TRP A 219 1.04 -11.07 -8.16
CA TRP A 219 0.81 -12.24 -8.99
C TRP A 219 1.75 -13.37 -8.59
N HIS A 220 1.22 -14.57 -8.37
CA HIS A 220 1.99 -15.76 -8.00
C HIS A 220 1.97 -16.80 -9.11
N TYR A 221 3.13 -17.33 -9.47
CA TYR A 221 3.25 -18.42 -10.41
C TYR A 221 3.25 -19.79 -9.71
N ASP A 222 2.38 -20.71 -10.19
CA ASP A 222 2.21 -22.06 -9.62
C ASP A 222 3.34 -23.04 -9.95
N GLY A 223 4.35 -22.60 -10.69
CA GLY A 223 5.46 -23.44 -11.17
C GLY A 223 5.11 -24.34 -12.35
N HIS A 224 3.90 -24.21 -12.90
CA HIS A 224 3.41 -25.01 -14.01
C HIS A 224 2.92 -24.11 -15.15
N THR A 225 1.71 -23.58 -15.05
CA THR A 225 1.08 -22.85 -16.18
C THR A 225 0.21 -21.69 -15.74
N LYS A 226 0.04 -21.46 -14.44
CA LYS A 226 -0.97 -20.53 -13.94
C LYS A 226 -0.35 -19.43 -13.10
N TRP A 227 -0.94 -18.26 -13.28
CA TRP A 227 -0.79 -17.14 -12.38
C TRP A 227 -2.08 -16.94 -11.61
N SER A 228 -1.96 -16.52 -10.36
CA SER A 228 -3.09 -16.12 -9.53
C SER A 228 -2.74 -14.87 -8.74
N ARG A 229 -3.73 -14.02 -8.50
CA ARG A 229 -3.62 -12.90 -7.58
C ARG A 229 -3.49 -13.42 -6.16
N GLY A 230 -2.51 -12.88 -5.44
CA GLY A 230 -2.39 -13.00 -4.00
C GLY A 230 -3.37 -12.07 -3.30
N SER A 231 -3.20 -11.98 -2.00
CA SER A 231 -3.96 -11.11 -1.11
C SER A 231 -3.02 -10.45 -0.11
N GLU A 232 -1.77 -10.20 -0.54
CA GLU A 232 -0.82 -9.42 0.24
C GLU A 232 -1.37 -8.01 0.42
N GLU A 233 -1.32 -7.52 1.65
CA GLU A 233 -1.57 -6.14 2.01
C GLU A 233 -0.27 -5.48 2.43
N GLU A 234 -0.28 -4.15 2.45
CA GLU A 234 0.89 -3.33 2.74
C GLU A 234 0.68 -2.50 4.01
N ASP A 235 1.78 -2.03 4.61
CA ASP A 235 1.71 -1.04 5.68
C ASP A 235 1.10 0.27 5.13
N MET A 236 0.20 0.88 5.89
CA MET A 236 -0.59 2.03 5.44
C MET A 236 -0.85 3.03 6.57
N VAL A 237 -0.87 4.31 6.23
CA VAL A 237 -1.30 5.40 7.10
C VAL A 237 -2.41 6.20 6.44
N MET A 238 -3.43 6.60 7.21
CA MET A 238 -4.44 7.56 6.76
C MET A 238 -4.60 8.71 7.75
N PHE A 239 -4.58 9.94 7.23
CA PHE A 239 -5.01 11.14 7.93
C PHE A 239 -6.39 11.52 7.41
N LEU A 240 -7.34 11.76 8.31
CA LEU A 240 -8.70 12.19 7.95
C LEU A 240 -8.95 13.58 8.50
N PHE A 241 -9.24 14.54 7.63
CA PHE A 241 -9.53 15.92 8.00
C PHE A 241 -11.02 16.23 7.77
N PRO A 242 -11.76 16.67 8.80
CA PRO A 242 -13.15 17.02 8.62
C PRO A 242 -13.25 18.29 7.79
N THR A 243 -14.22 18.32 6.91
CA THR A 243 -14.62 19.51 6.17
C THR A 243 -15.83 20.16 6.83
N GLU A 244 -16.25 21.33 6.34
CA GLU A 244 -17.53 21.93 6.78
C GLU A 244 -18.74 21.01 6.51
N GLN A 245 -18.57 20.03 5.63
CA GLN A 245 -19.59 19.07 5.22
C GLN A 245 -19.40 17.70 5.89
N ALA A 246 -18.39 17.50 6.74
CA ALA A 246 -18.13 16.20 7.34
C ALA A 246 -19.31 15.72 8.22
N PRO A 247 -19.61 14.41 8.22
CA PRO A 247 -20.62 13.83 9.10
C PRO A 247 -20.21 13.95 10.57
N THR A 248 -21.16 13.78 11.49
CA THR A 248 -20.93 13.98 12.94
C THR A 248 -20.05 12.93 13.62
N ASP A 249 -19.77 11.83 12.93
CA ASP A 249 -18.96 10.67 13.36
C ASP A 249 -17.77 10.45 12.42
N TRP A 250 -17.31 11.51 11.76
CA TRP A 250 -16.18 11.46 10.82
C TRP A 250 -14.92 10.85 11.45
N GLU A 251 -14.75 11.01 12.75
CA GLU A 251 -13.58 10.59 13.53
C GLU A 251 -13.32 9.08 13.50
N ILE A 252 -14.39 8.30 13.31
CA ILE A 252 -14.35 6.83 13.34
C ILE A 252 -14.39 6.21 11.93
N LEU A 253 -14.51 7.03 10.89
CA LEU A 253 -14.66 6.58 9.51
C LEU A 253 -13.42 5.92 8.92
N GLY A 254 -12.20 6.22 9.38
CA GLY A 254 -11.00 5.68 8.73
C GLY A 254 -10.90 4.16 8.80
N GLY A 255 -11.48 3.53 9.82
CA GLY A 255 -11.62 2.07 9.90
C GLY A 255 -12.72 1.53 8.98
N ALA A 256 -13.85 2.24 8.89
CA ALA A 256 -15.04 1.81 8.15
C ALA A 256 -14.99 2.13 6.64
N THR A 257 -14.19 3.12 6.22
CA THR A 257 -13.95 3.46 4.80
C THR A 257 -12.96 2.51 4.14
N PHE A 258 -12.27 1.69 4.94
CA PHE A 258 -11.29 0.71 4.49
C PHE A 258 -11.93 -0.57 3.91
N PHE A 259 -13.09 -0.98 4.45
CA PHE A 259 -13.71 -2.25 4.09
C PHE A 259 -14.88 -2.09 3.11
N PRO A 260 -14.88 -2.83 1.98
CA PRO A 260 -16.02 -2.88 1.08
C PRO A 260 -17.28 -3.34 1.82
N GLY A 261 -18.27 -2.45 1.96
CA GLY A 261 -19.57 -2.75 2.59
C GLY A 261 -19.71 -2.35 4.05
N GLU A 262 -18.77 -1.59 4.61
CA GLU A 262 -18.89 -0.97 5.94
C GLU A 262 -19.45 0.46 5.91
N GLU A 263 -19.60 1.09 7.09
CA GLU A 263 -20.27 2.38 7.29
C GLU A 263 -19.49 3.52 6.62
N HIS A 264 -19.97 3.92 5.43
CA HIS A 264 -19.60 5.18 4.79
C HIS A 264 -20.37 6.35 5.42
N PRO A 265 -19.86 7.61 5.30
CA PRO A 265 -20.65 8.80 5.58
C PRO A 265 -22.08 8.67 5.04
N ALA A 266 -23.10 8.87 5.88
CA ALA A 266 -24.48 8.87 5.36
C ALA A 266 -24.75 10.08 4.44
N ASP A 267 -24.06 11.17 4.72
CA ASP A 267 -24.01 12.42 3.99
C ASP A 267 -22.65 13.12 4.22
N GLY A 268 -22.35 14.13 3.41
CA GLY A 268 -21.10 14.86 3.56
C GLY A 268 -19.88 14.15 2.98
N TRP A 269 -18.70 14.65 3.34
CA TRP A 269 -17.42 14.07 2.97
C TRP A 269 -16.27 14.55 3.87
N VAL A 270 -15.19 13.78 3.87
CA VAL A 270 -13.98 14.01 4.66
C VAL A 270 -12.78 13.95 3.71
N ASN A 271 -11.83 14.89 3.83
CA ASN A 271 -10.58 14.82 3.08
C ASN A 271 -9.69 13.74 3.72
N VAL A 272 -9.04 12.92 2.89
CA VAL A 272 -8.25 11.78 3.31
C VAL A 272 -6.89 11.82 2.62
N TRP A 273 -5.82 11.88 3.41
CA TRP A 273 -4.48 11.61 2.90
C TRP A 273 -4.11 10.18 3.22
N ARG A 274 -3.79 9.39 2.20
CA ARG A 274 -3.45 7.98 2.37
C ARG A 274 -2.06 7.67 1.82
N TRP A 275 -1.21 7.21 2.72
CA TRP A 275 0.11 6.71 2.38
C TRP A 275 0.13 5.17 2.48
N HIS A 276 0.84 4.57 1.53
CA HIS A 276 1.00 3.14 1.31
C HIS A 276 2.48 2.82 1.12
N ALA A 277 2.98 1.80 1.81
CA ALA A 277 4.39 1.43 1.81
C ALA A 277 4.90 1.01 0.41
N GLY A 278 4.10 0.27 -0.36
CA GLY A 278 4.41 -0.23 -1.69
C GLY A 278 3.83 0.60 -2.83
N LEU A 279 2.64 1.19 -2.69
CA LEU A 279 1.97 1.88 -3.81
C LEU A 279 2.29 3.37 -3.96
N THR A 280 2.51 4.08 -2.86
CA THR A 280 2.64 5.56 -2.90
C THR A 280 4.02 6.02 -2.42
N ASN A 281 4.61 5.34 -1.42
CA ASN A 281 5.94 5.64 -0.93
C ASN A 281 7.04 5.63 -2.01
N PRO A 282 7.09 4.67 -2.97
CA PRO A 282 8.11 4.70 -4.01
C PRO A 282 8.02 5.95 -4.89
N MET A 283 6.82 6.51 -5.03
CA MET A 283 6.57 7.71 -5.84
C MET A 283 6.88 9.02 -5.12
N GLY A 284 6.95 9.01 -3.78
CA GLY A 284 7.22 10.21 -2.98
C GLY A 284 5.99 11.07 -2.72
N TRP A 285 4.80 10.48 -2.81
CA TRP A 285 3.51 11.14 -2.61
C TRP A 285 2.62 10.28 -1.73
N ALA A 286 1.61 10.88 -1.10
CA ALA A 286 0.44 10.19 -0.59
C ALA A 286 -0.75 10.45 -1.53
N ASP A 287 -1.72 9.54 -1.58
CA ASP A 287 -2.99 9.79 -2.24
C ASP A 287 -3.75 10.90 -1.50
N ASP A 288 -4.20 11.92 -2.24
CA ASP A 288 -5.27 12.83 -1.80
C ASP A 288 -6.63 12.31 -2.28
N LEU A 289 -7.56 12.14 -1.35
CA LEU A 289 -8.79 11.36 -1.50
C LEU A 289 -9.95 12.02 -0.77
N LEU A 290 -11.15 11.59 -1.13
CA LEU A 290 -12.39 11.95 -0.47
C LEU A 290 -13.06 10.70 0.10
N ALA A 291 -13.37 10.68 1.39
CA ALA A 291 -14.31 9.72 1.94
C ALA A 291 -15.74 10.27 1.83
N THR A 292 -16.58 9.61 1.02
CA THR A 292 -17.99 9.98 0.80
C THR A 292 -18.91 8.80 1.14
N ALA A 293 -20.22 8.98 0.97
CA ALA A 293 -21.21 7.90 1.07
C ALA A 293 -20.97 6.71 0.11
N SER A 294 -20.17 6.89 -0.94
CA SER A 294 -19.81 5.84 -1.90
C SER A 294 -18.54 5.07 -1.50
N GLY A 295 -17.85 5.50 -0.44
CA GLY A 295 -16.53 5.01 -0.05
C GLY A 295 -15.43 6.03 -0.33
N LEU A 296 -14.20 5.54 -0.50
CA LEU A 296 -13.09 6.38 -0.93
C LEU A 296 -13.22 6.69 -2.43
N GLU A 297 -13.33 7.97 -2.74
CA GLU A 297 -13.40 8.55 -4.07
C GLU A 297 -12.10 9.28 -4.40
N GLU A 298 -11.76 9.33 -5.67
CA GLU A 298 -10.54 9.97 -6.16
C GLU A 298 -10.72 11.47 -6.42
N ASP A 299 -9.71 12.25 -6.08
CA ASP A 299 -9.63 13.68 -6.38
C ASP A 299 -9.31 13.95 -7.84
N GLU A 300 -9.47 15.21 -8.28
CA GLU A 300 -9.11 15.60 -9.64
C GLU A 300 -7.62 15.35 -9.91
N GLY A 301 -7.31 14.49 -10.90
CA GLY A 301 -5.92 14.21 -11.23
C GLY A 301 -5.70 12.86 -11.89
N VAL A 302 -4.46 12.39 -11.78
CA VAL A 302 -4.02 11.06 -12.21
C VAL A 302 -3.44 10.34 -11.00
N SER A 303 -3.97 9.15 -10.69
CA SER A 303 -3.45 8.27 -9.65
C SER A 303 -2.00 7.88 -9.91
N GLY A 304 -1.24 7.68 -8.84
CA GLY A 304 0.15 7.23 -8.89
C GLY A 304 0.32 5.74 -9.20
N TYR A 305 -0.78 4.99 -9.35
CA TYR A 305 -0.73 3.57 -9.64
C TYR A 305 -2.03 3.06 -10.28
N TRP A 306 -1.94 1.91 -10.94
CA TRP A 306 -3.10 1.15 -11.41
C TRP A 306 -2.87 -0.35 -11.28
N GLU A 307 -3.96 -1.12 -11.27
CA GLU A 307 -3.89 -2.57 -11.20
C GLU A 307 -3.14 -3.14 -12.41
N ASN A 308 -2.12 -3.96 -12.13
CA ASN A 308 -1.48 -4.81 -13.13
C ASN A 308 -2.37 -6.03 -13.39
N ASP A 309 -3.62 -5.81 -13.79
CA ASP A 309 -4.58 -6.87 -14.10
C ASP A 309 -5.31 -6.58 -15.41
N ASP A 310 -5.68 -7.66 -16.09
CA ASP A 310 -6.57 -7.64 -17.24
C ASP A 310 -7.46 -8.86 -17.11
N SER A 311 -8.75 -8.65 -16.84
CA SER A 311 -9.73 -9.73 -16.65
C SER A 311 -9.84 -10.73 -17.81
N ALA A 312 -9.34 -10.38 -19.01
CA ALA A 312 -9.25 -11.29 -20.14
C ALA A 312 -8.00 -12.18 -20.13
N LYS A 313 -7.03 -11.88 -19.27
CA LYS A 313 -5.74 -12.57 -19.11
C LYS A 313 -5.73 -13.38 -17.81
N PHE A 314 -4.88 -14.41 -17.81
CA PHE A 314 -4.65 -15.28 -16.65
C PHE A 314 -3.18 -15.19 -16.19
N TYR A 315 -2.57 -14.03 -16.40
CA TYR A 315 -1.17 -13.69 -16.13
C TYR A 315 -1.01 -12.16 -16.07
N PRO A 316 0.01 -11.64 -15.38
CA PRO A 316 0.23 -10.20 -15.26
C PRO A 316 0.40 -9.55 -16.65
N PRO A 317 -0.31 -8.45 -16.96
CA PRO A 317 -0.10 -7.68 -18.18
C PRO A 317 1.32 -7.13 -18.34
N PHE A 318 1.95 -6.68 -17.25
CA PHE A 318 3.28 -6.08 -17.23
C PHE A 318 4.22 -6.81 -16.26
N VAL A 319 5.52 -6.76 -16.56
CA VAL A 319 6.60 -7.29 -15.73
C VAL A 319 7.79 -6.36 -15.76
N GLN A 320 8.68 -6.51 -14.78
CA GLN A 320 9.99 -5.84 -14.78
C GLN A 320 10.74 -6.11 -16.08
N ASP A 321 11.25 -5.04 -16.71
CA ASP A 321 12.19 -5.15 -17.81
C ASP A 321 13.46 -5.87 -17.32
N PRO A 322 13.79 -7.06 -17.86
CA PRO A 322 14.95 -7.83 -17.41
C PRO A 322 16.29 -7.16 -17.72
N THR A 323 16.29 -6.10 -18.53
CA THR A 323 17.49 -5.33 -18.88
C THR A 323 17.75 -4.18 -17.91
N ILE A 324 16.81 -3.93 -16.99
CA ILE A 324 16.85 -2.86 -16.00
C ILE A 324 16.73 -3.48 -14.61
N GLU A 325 17.71 -3.22 -13.74
CA GLU A 325 17.60 -3.59 -12.33
C GLU A 325 16.50 -2.74 -11.67
N PRO A 326 15.56 -3.36 -10.94
CA PRO A 326 14.45 -2.62 -10.34
C PRO A 326 14.95 -1.61 -9.31
N SER A 327 14.58 -0.33 -9.48
CA SER A 327 15.10 0.74 -8.62
C SER A 327 14.43 0.80 -7.26
N SER A 328 13.24 0.21 -7.12
CA SER A 328 12.42 0.25 -5.89
C SER A 328 12.18 -1.15 -5.28
N GLY A 329 13.00 -2.14 -5.63
CA GLY A 329 12.84 -3.52 -5.17
C GLY A 329 11.93 -4.34 -6.09
N TRP A 330 11.79 -5.63 -5.79
CA TRP A 330 11.06 -6.58 -6.66
C TRP A 330 9.56 -6.63 -6.38
N GLU A 331 9.15 -6.06 -5.26
CA GLU A 331 7.78 -5.90 -4.79
C GLU A 331 7.07 -4.75 -5.53
N VAL A 332 7.83 -3.86 -6.16
CA VAL A 332 7.35 -2.66 -6.85
C VAL A 332 7.63 -2.74 -8.35
N LEU A 333 6.68 -2.31 -9.17
CA LEU A 333 6.87 -2.20 -10.63
C LEU A 333 6.58 -0.77 -11.08
N LEU A 334 7.63 -0.05 -11.49
CA LEU A 334 7.49 1.29 -12.05
C LEU A 334 7.14 1.22 -13.54
N GLU A 335 6.27 2.10 -14.03
CA GLU A 335 5.90 2.20 -15.46
C GLU A 335 7.13 2.36 -16.35
N SER A 336 8.10 3.17 -15.91
CA SER A 336 9.35 3.41 -16.63
C SER A 336 10.27 2.18 -16.72
N GLU A 337 10.02 1.17 -15.89
CA GLU A 337 10.80 -0.07 -15.79
C GLU A 337 9.97 -1.29 -16.22
N ALA A 338 8.71 -1.08 -16.64
CA ALA A 338 7.79 -2.12 -17.00
C ALA A 338 7.80 -2.38 -18.52
N ILE A 339 7.69 -3.64 -18.89
CA ILE A 339 7.40 -4.08 -20.25
C ILE A 339 6.20 -5.00 -20.27
N ALA A 340 5.50 -5.05 -21.41
CA ALA A 340 4.40 -5.98 -21.57
C ALA A 340 4.91 -7.42 -21.44
N PHE A 341 4.20 -8.25 -20.67
CA PHE A 341 4.57 -9.65 -20.43
C PHE A 341 4.81 -10.40 -21.75
N GLU A 342 3.99 -10.15 -22.77
CA GLU A 342 4.09 -10.82 -24.07
C GLU A 342 5.37 -10.49 -24.84
N GLU A 343 5.96 -9.31 -24.62
CA GLU A 343 7.24 -8.96 -25.25
C GLU A 343 8.37 -9.84 -24.73
N THR A 344 8.27 -10.27 -23.47
CA THR A 344 9.23 -11.19 -22.86
C THR A 344 9.18 -12.58 -23.47
N LEU A 345 8.10 -12.97 -24.15
CA LEU A 345 7.96 -14.29 -24.77
C LEU A 345 8.67 -14.37 -26.13
N ARG A 346 9.12 -13.25 -26.69
CA ARG A 346 9.76 -13.17 -28.01
C ARG A 346 11.27 -13.46 -27.89
N PRO A 347 11.87 -14.32 -28.73
CA PRO A 347 13.29 -14.72 -28.63
C PRO A 347 14.31 -13.61 -28.88
#